data_AF-A0A1Q6UHL3-F1
#
_entry.id   AF-A0A1Q6UHL3-F1
#
_cell.length_a   1.000
_cell.length_b   1.000
_cell.length_c   1.000
_cell.angle_alpha   90.00
_cell.angle_beta   90.00
_cell.angle_gamma   90.00
#
_symmetry.space_group_name_H-M   'P 1'
#
loop_
_entity.id
_entity.type
_entity.pdbx_description
1 polymer ?
#
loop_
_entity_poly.entity_id
_entity_poly.type
_entity_poly.pdbx_seq_one_letter_code
_entity_poly.pdbx_strand_id
1 'polypeptide(L)'
;MDFFDKTGPMAVGIRLRMLSGAVSKEAVRICALGGVALKPKWLPVFFALSSGGGRTVTDIAAEIGHTHPSVCKIAREMSAAGIVSESRGKPDARKNVLKLSKKGRAMTGAFGELCGDVDRAVRKIGRESKCDLWGALGEWERLLSEKSLYERVKAERAARVGRLVEIVSYSKKYRKFFVDTSIRWISEHWKPEPADLRVLSDPKKYILNRGGRIFVALFKGKPAGVCALQKLGDSANSYELSKLAVVPESRGLGIGRALCRAAIAEAKKLGGSRVFLESNTVLKPAIRLYRSLGFREIPVENPEYERVDIQMELSLGRRRRGDG
;
A
#
# COMPACT_ATOMS: atom_id res chain seq x y z
N MET A 1 1.14 -33.95 -14.01
CA MET A 1 0.83 -32.57 -14.46
C MET A 1 0.57 -31.73 -13.23
N ASP A 2 1.50 -30.84 -12.96
CA ASP A 2 1.95 -30.43 -11.63
C ASP A 2 1.06 -29.30 -11.08
N PHE A 3 0.83 -29.27 -9.77
CA PHE A 3 0.05 -28.23 -9.08
C PHE A 3 0.49 -26.81 -9.51
N PHE A 4 1.77 -26.65 -9.83
CA PHE A 4 2.36 -25.40 -10.27
C PHE A 4 2.10 -25.03 -11.73
N ASP A 5 1.84 -25.99 -12.60
CA ASP A 5 1.44 -25.69 -13.99
C ASP A 5 0.07 -25.02 -14.01
N LYS A 6 -0.82 -25.42 -13.10
CA LYS A 6 -2.17 -24.85 -12.95
C LYS A 6 -2.18 -23.53 -12.19
N THR A 7 -1.42 -23.43 -11.11
CA THR A 7 -1.45 -22.25 -10.22
C THR A 7 -0.50 -21.14 -10.65
N GLY A 8 0.56 -21.48 -11.39
CA GLY A 8 1.51 -20.52 -11.94
C GLY A 8 2.10 -19.59 -10.87
N PRO A 9 2.31 -18.30 -11.19
CA PRO A 9 2.91 -17.32 -10.27
C PRO A 9 2.15 -17.11 -8.95
N MET A 10 0.85 -17.44 -8.89
CA MET A 10 0.07 -17.32 -7.66
C MET A 10 0.61 -18.21 -6.53
N ALA A 11 1.26 -19.33 -6.88
CA ALA A 11 1.86 -20.25 -5.93
C ALA A 11 3.31 -19.91 -5.55
N VAL A 12 3.80 -18.70 -5.84
CA VAL A 12 5.18 -18.27 -5.54
C VAL A 12 5.57 -18.51 -4.09
N GLY A 13 4.69 -18.19 -3.13
CA GLY A 13 4.95 -18.40 -1.70
C GLY A 13 5.11 -19.88 -1.33
N ILE A 14 4.37 -20.78 -1.99
CA ILE A 14 4.49 -22.23 -1.78
C ILE A 14 5.81 -22.74 -2.38
N ARG A 15 6.16 -22.30 -3.60
CA ARG A 15 7.45 -22.67 -4.22
C ARG A 15 8.64 -22.23 -3.38
N LEU A 16 8.64 -21.00 -2.87
CA LEU A 16 9.71 -20.50 -1.99
C LEU A 16 9.81 -21.33 -0.71
N ARG A 17 8.68 -21.67 -0.09
CA ARG A 17 8.66 -22.53 1.11
C ARG A 17 9.23 -23.92 0.84
N MET A 18 8.88 -24.53 -0.30
CA MET A 18 9.38 -25.85 -0.67
C MET A 18 10.89 -25.83 -0.94
N LEU A 19 11.38 -24.80 -1.65
CA LEU A 19 12.82 -24.61 -1.88
C LEU A 19 13.58 -24.44 -0.56
N SER A 20 13.10 -23.56 0.33
CA SER A 20 13.65 -23.39 1.67
C SER A 20 13.67 -24.71 2.46
N GLY A 21 12.60 -25.49 2.36
CA GLY A 21 12.52 -26.82 2.98
C GLY A 21 13.54 -27.82 2.41
N ALA A 22 13.76 -27.83 1.09
CA ALA A 22 14.74 -28.69 0.45
C ALA A 22 16.17 -28.35 0.88
N VAL A 23 16.54 -27.06 0.88
CA VAL A 23 17.86 -26.59 1.34
C VAL A 23 18.07 -26.89 2.83
N SER A 24 17.03 -26.70 3.65
CA SER A 24 17.10 -26.96 5.09
C SER A 24 17.33 -28.43 5.44
N LYS A 25 16.86 -29.37 4.60
CA LYS A 25 17.12 -30.81 4.79
C LYS A 25 18.59 -31.15 4.61
N GLU A 26 19.27 -30.54 3.65
CA GLU A 26 20.69 -30.77 3.41
C GLU A 26 21.57 -30.13 4.49
N ALA A 27 21.13 -29.01 5.10
CA ALA A 27 21.87 -28.34 6.16
C ALA A 27 22.22 -29.27 7.35
N VAL A 28 21.34 -30.23 7.68
CA VAL A 28 21.62 -31.22 8.75
C VAL A 28 22.84 -32.08 8.40
N ARG A 29 22.91 -32.57 7.15
CA ARG A 29 24.01 -33.42 6.67
C ARG A 29 25.31 -32.63 6.55
N ILE A 30 25.22 -31.38 6.09
CA ILE A 30 26.35 -30.46 5.97
C ILE A 30 26.97 -30.18 7.35
N CYS A 31 26.16 -29.89 8.37
CA CYS A 31 26.67 -29.70 9.73
C CYS A 31 27.37 -30.95 10.27
N ALA A 32 26.83 -32.14 10.00
CA ALA A 32 27.45 -33.40 10.41
C ALA A 32 28.80 -33.65 9.72
N LEU A 33 28.93 -33.27 8.43
CA LEU A 33 30.17 -33.41 7.65
C LEU A 33 31.31 -32.56 8.22
N GLY A 34 31.04 -31.32 8.62
CA GLY A 34 32.06 -30.41 9.15
C GLY A 34 32.61 -30.76 10.53
N GLY A 35 32.15 -31.85 11.16
CA GLY A 35 32.56 -32.23 12.51
C GLY A 35 32.14 -31.25 13.60
N VAL A 36 31.28 -30.28 13.26
CA VAL A 36 30.81 -29.24 14.18
C VAL A 36 29.46 -29.68 14.75
N ALA A 37 29.39 -29.87 16.07
CA ALA A 37 28.14 -30.24 16.77
C ALA A 37 27.12 -29.08 16.87
N LEU A 38 26.86 -28.40 15.75
CA LEU A 38 25.87 -27.34 15.61
C LEU A 38 24.60 -27.89 14.94
N LYS A 39 23.45 -27.45 15.44
CA LYS A 39 22.16 -27.71 14.78
C LYS A 39 21.93 -26.64 13.70
N PRO A 40 21.30 -26.96 12.56
CA PRO A 40 21.04 -25.97 11.50
C PRO A 40 20.33 -24.70 11.98
N LYS A 41 19.37 -24.84 12.91
CA LYS A 41 18.65 -23.71 13.52
C LYS A 41 19.52 -22.80 14.40
N TRP A 42 20.70 -23.25 14.82
CA TRP A 42 21.66 -22.46 15.60
C TRP A 42 22.62 -21.67 14.71
N LEU A 43 22.78 -22.06 13.43
CA LEU A 43 23.79 -21.48 12.54
C LEU A 43 23.68 -19.96 12.38
N PRO A 44 22.49 -19.35 12.17
CA PRO A 44 22.40 -17.90 12.01
C PRO A 44 22.88 -17.13 13.24
N VAL A 45 22.51 -17.59 14.44
CA VAL A 45 22.93 -16.97 15.71
C VAL A 45 24.41 -17.22 15.99
N PHE A 46 24.90 -18.43 15.71
CA PHE A 46 26.33 -18.74 15.85
C PHE A 46 27.18 -17.89 14.88
N PHE A 47 26.76 -17.77 13.62
CA PHE A 47 27.40 -16.94 12.60
C PHE A 47 27.47 -15.47 13.04
N ALA A 48 26.35 -14.90 13.48
CA ALA A 48 26.28 -13.51 13.97
C ALA A 48 27.20 -13.22 15.18
N LEU A 49 27.54 -14.25 15.98
CA LEU A 49 28.45 -14.14 17.13
C LEU A 49 29.90 -14.53 16.80
N SER A 50 30.13 -15.18 15.65
CA SER A 50 31.46 -15.70 15.25
C SER A 50 32.42 -14.59 14.82
N SER A 51 31.90 -13.46 14.36
CA SER A 51 32.63 -12.22 14.05
C SER A 51 33.21 -11.51 15.28
N GLY A 52 32.93 -12.03 16.49
CA GLY A 52 33.51 -11.56 17.75
C GLY A 52 32.65 -10.53 18.48
N GLY A 53 33.03 -10.24 19.73
CA GLY A 53 32.30 -9.31 20.60
C GLY A 53 31.02 -9.89 21.22
N GLY A 54 30.43 -9.14 22.16
CA GLY A 54 29.12 -9.46 22.71
C GLY A 54 28.04 -8.66 22.02
N ARG A 55 26.94 -9.32 21.67
CA ARG A 55 25.83 -8.71 20.93
C ARG A 55 24.53 -8.88 21.68
N THR A 56 23.63 -7.91 21.56
CA THR A 56 22.31 -8.05 22.18
C THR A 56 21.44 -8.96 21.32
N VAL A 57 20.47 -9.63 21.95
CA VAL A 57 19.48 -10.45 21.22
C VAL A 57 18.75 -9.64 20.14
N THR A 58 18.47 -8.36 20.43
CA THR A 58 17.79 -7.46 19.49
C THR A 58 18.63 -7.20 18.24
N ASP A 59 19.93 -6.97 18.40
CA ASP A 59 20.83 -6.72 17.25
C ASP A 59 20.97 -7.98 16.39
N ILE A 60 21.09 -9.15 17.03
CA ILE A 60 21.14 -10.43 16.32
C ILE A 60 19.85 -10.67 15.53
N ALA A 61 18.69 -10.46 16.17
CA ALA A 61 17.38 -10.64 15.54
C ALA A 61 17.21 -9.74 14.30
N ALA A 62 17.64 -8.47 14.40
CA ALA A 62 17.60 -7.53 13.29
C ALA A 62 18.52 -7.95 12.13
N GLU A 63 19.75 -8.40 12.42
CA GLU A 63 20.71 -8.80 11.39
C GLU A 63 20.27 -10.05 10.62
N ILE A 64 19.82 -11.09 11.33
CA ILE A 64 19.50 -12.39 10.70
C ILE A 64 18.05 -12.45 10.18
N GLY A 65 17.26 -11.39 10.33
CA GLY A 65 15.87 -11.35 9.89
C GLY A 65 14.92 -12.27 10.68
N HIS A 66 15.26 -12.60 11.94
CA HIS A 66 14.43 -13.44 12.81
C HIS A 66 13.64 -12.60 13.82
N THR A 67 12.56 -13.17 14.36
CA THR A 67 11.83 -12.53 15.45
C THR A 67 12.62 -12.62 16.76
N HIS A 68 12.50 -11.60 17.62
CA HIS A 68 13.15 -11.57 18.94
C HIS A 68 12.85 -12.84 19.78
N PRO A 69 11.59 -13.34 19.87
CA PRO A 69 11.31 -14.60 20.58
C PRO A 69 12.02 -15.82 19.99
N SER A 70 12.22 -15.88 18.67
CA SER A 70 12.93 -16.97 17.99
C SER A 70 14.41 -16.98 18.38
N VAL A 71 15.07 -15.83 18.37
CA VAL A 71 16.47 -15.70 18.80
C VAL A 71 16.62 -16.03 20.29
N CYS A 72 15.73 -15.56 21.16
CA CYS A 72 15.71 -15.93 22.58
C CYS A 72 15.62 -17.44 22.81
N LYS A 73 14.83 -18.16 21.99
CA LYS A 73 14.70 -19.61 22.08
C LYS A 73 15.98 -20.31 21.65
N ILE A 74 16.55 -19.89 20.51
CA ILE A 74 17.82 -20.43 19.99
C ILE A 74 18.96 -20.20 20.99
N ALA A 75 19.09 -18.99 21.53
CA ALA A 75 20.12 -18.63 22.50
C ALA A 75 20.06 -19.50 23.76
N ARG A 76 18.86 -19.73 24.31
CA ARG A 76 18.68 -20.63 25.47
C ARG A 76 19.14 -22.06 25.20
N GLU A 77 18.80 -22.61 24.04
CA GLU A 77 19.27 -23.94 23.66
C GLU A 77 20.80 -24.01 23.48
N MET A 78 21.39 -22.97 22.87
CA MET A 78 22.84 -22.87 22.70
C MET A 78 23.56 -22.69 24.04
N SER A 79 22.97 -21.94 24.99
CA SER A 79 23.48 -21.81 26.36
C SER A 79 23.47 -23.15 27.08
N ALA A 80 22.37 -23.91 26.97
CA ALA A 80 22.26 -25.25 27.54
C ALA A 80 23.28 -26.23 26.94
N ALA A 81 23.65 -26.06 25.68
CA ALA A 81 24.71 -26.83 25.02
C ALA A 81 26.15 -26.35 25.34
N GLY A 82 26.28 -25.28 26.14
CA GLY A 82 27.55 -24.67 26.54
C GLY A 82 28.24 -23.90 25.41
N ILE A 83 27.54 -23.53 24.34
CA ILE A 83 28.10 -22.89 23.14
C ILE A 83 28.15 -21.38 23.29
N VAL A 84 27.16 -20.79 23.94
CA VAL A 84 27.09 -19.35 24.24
C VAL A 84 27.01 -19.11 25.73
N SER A 85 27.44 -17.92 26.14
CA SER A 85 27.31 -17.40 27.50
C SER A 85 26.54 -16.09 27.46
N GLU A 86 25.69 -15.88 28.46
CA GLU A 86 24.90 -14.65 28.62
C GLU A 86 25.49 -13.82 29.76
N SER A 87 25.73 -12.54 29.52
CA SER A 87 26.11 -11.59 30.56
C SER A 87 25.04 -10.51 30.68
N ARG A 88 24.54 -10.26 31.89
CA ARG A 88 23.73 -9.09 32.17
C ARG A 88 24.64 -7.86 32.11
N GLY A 89 24.24 -6.83 31.37
CA GLY A 89 24.93 -5.54 31.40
C GLY A 89 24.92 -4.93 32.81
N LYS A 90 25.75 -3.90 33.04
CA LYS A 90 25.72 -3.07 34.25
C LYS A 90 24.28 -2.62 34.60
N PRO A 91 24.00 -2.20 35.85
CA PRO A 91 22.65 -2.09 36.43
C PRO A 91 21.61 -1.24 35.65
N ASP A 92 22.04 -0.46 34.67
CA ASP A 92 21.18 0.42 33.87
C ASP A 92 20.84 -0.13 32.46
N ALA A 93 21.38 -1.29 32.05
CA ALA A 93 21.12 -1.88 30.74
C ALA A 93 20.38 -3.22 30.85
N ARG A 94 19.05 -3.18 30.68
CA ARG A 94 18.14 -4.34 30.53
C ARG A 94 18.37 -5.20 29.28
N LYS A 95 19.59 -5.24 28.72
CA LYS A 95 19.90 -5.98 27.49
C LYS A 95 20.79 -7.18 27.81
N ASN A 96 20.24 -8.37 27.61
CA ASN A 96 21.00 -9.62 27.66
C ASN A 96 22.02 -9.63 26.50
N VAL A 97 23.30 -9.60 26.84
CA VAL A 97 24.39 -9.67 25.87
C VAL A 97 24.82 -11.12 25.74
N LEU A 98 24.76 -11.63 24.51
CA LEU A 98 25.21 -12.97 24.14
C LEU A 98 26.64 -12.92 23.60
N LYS A 99 27.45 -13.90 24.00
CA LYS A 99 28.82 -14.12 23.52
C LYS A 99 29.04 -15.61 23.29
N LEU A 100 29.93 -15.97 22.36
CA LEU A 100 30.42 -17.36 22.29
C LEU A 100 31.18 -17.70 23.57
N SER A 101 30.95 -18.90 24.11
CA SER A 101 31.71 -19.44 25.23
C SER A 101 33.13 -19.85 24.77
N LYS A 102 33.97 -20.35 25.69
CA LYS A 102 35.27 -20.95 25.30
C LYS A 102 35.09 -22.11 24.32
N LYS A 103 34.08 -22.96 24.55
CA LYS A 103 33.70 -24.07 23.65
C LYS A 103 33.21 -23.54 22.30
N GLY A 104 32.32 -22.54 22.30
CA GLY A 104 31.82 -21.93 21.06
C GLY A 104 32.95 -21.28 20.23
N ARG A 105 33.89 -20.60 20.88
CA ARG A 105 35.06 -20.01 20.19
C ARG A 105 35.99 -21.05 19.58
N ALA A 106 36.18 -22.21 20.22
CA ALA A 106 36.98 -23.29 19.63
C ALA A 106 36.35 -23.87 18.34
N MET A 107 35.04 -23.68 18.15
CA MET A 107 34.30 -24.18 16.98
C MET A 107 34.33 -23.21 15.78
N THR A 108 34.80 -21.97 15.94
CA THR A 108 34.71 -20.95 14.87
C THR A 108 35.60 -21.26 13.67
N GLY A 109 36.75 -21.92 13.87
CA GLY A 109 37.64 -22.34 12.77
C GLY A 109 36.96 -23.33 11.83
N ALA A 110 36.57 -24.50 12.36
CA ALA A 110 35.86 -25.52 11.60
C ALA A 110 34.54 -25.02 11.01
N PHE A 111 33.83 -24.14 11.74
CA PHE A 111 32.62 -23.49 11.22
C PHE A 111 32.91 -22.56 10.03
N GLY A 112 34.02 -21.82 10.06
CA GLY A 112 34.46 -20.95 8.97
C GLY A 112 34.80 -21.74 7.71
N GLU A 113 35.50 -22.88 7.85
CA GLU A 113 35.77 -23.80 6.73
C GLU A 113 34.49 -24.32 6.10
N LEU A 114 33.56 -24.80 6.94
CA LEU A 114 32.24 -25.26 6.52
C LEU A 114 31.45 -24.17 5.76
N CYS A 115 31.47 -22.93 6.27
CA CYS A 115 30.85 -21.80 5.59
C CYS A 115 31.49 -21.54 4.21
N GLY A 116 32.82 -21.66 4.11
CA GLY A 116 33.54 -21.53 2.83
C GLY A 116 33.16 -22.61 1.82
N ASP A 117 33.02 -23.86 2.26
CA ASP A 117 32.57 -24.96 1.40
C ASP A 117 31.14 -24.76 0.90
N VAL A 118 30.23 -24.35 1.80
CA VAL A 118 28.84 -24.04 1.44
C VAL A 118 28.76 -22.87 0.46
N ASP A 119 29.50 -21.78 0.69
CA ASP A 119 29.53 -20.63 -0.23
C ASP A 119 30.01 -21.05 -1.63
N ARG A 120 31.08 -21.82 -1.72
CA ARG A 120 31.58 -22.36 -3.01
C ARG A 120 30.55 -23.22 -3.71
N ALA A 121 29.88 -24.12 -2.98
CA ALA A 121 28.85 -25.00 -3.53
C ALA A 121 27.62 -24.22 -4.03
N VAL A 122 27.12 -23.26 -3.24
CA VAL A 122 25.99 -22.40 -3.62
C VAL A 122 26.34 -21.53 -4.83
N ARG A 123 27.55 -20.95 -4.88
CA ARG A 123 28.02 -20.21 -6.06
C ARG A 123 28.14 -21.09 -7.30
N LYS A 124 28.48 -22.37 -7.16
CA LYS A 124 28.51 -23.32 -8.28
C LYS A 124 27.11 -23.56 -8.84
N ILE A 125 26.11 -23.80 -7.98
CA ILE A 125 24.69 -23.87 -8.41
C ILE A 125 24.29 -22.57 -9.13
N GLY A 126 24.72 -21.42 -8.62
CA GLY A 126 24.47 -20.12 -9.25
C GLY A 126 25.04 -20.02 -10.67
N ARG A 127 26.26 -20.55 -10.91
CA ARG A 127 26.89 -20.58 -12.24
C ARG A 127 26.24 -21.59 -13.20
N GLU A 128 25.67 -22.67 -12.68
CA GLU A 128 24.94 -23.68 -13.46
C GLU A 128 23.49 -23.24 -13.79
N SER A 129 22.94 -22.32 -13.00
CA SER A 129 21.62 -21.73 -13.21
C SER A 129 21.64 -20.68 -14.32
N LYS A 130 20.55 -20.61 -15.10
CA LYS A 130 20.35 -19.54 -16.09
C LYS A 130 19.98 -18.20 -15.45
N CYS A 131 19.49 -18.21 -14.22
CA CYS A 131 18.96 -17.04 -13.54
C CYS A 131 19.68 -16.80 -12.21
N ASP A 132 19.96 -15.54 -11.90
CA ASP A 132 20.45 -15.11 -10.59
C ASP A 132 19.29 -15.07 -9.58
N LEU A 133 19.15 -16.16 -8.82
CA LEU A 133 18.13 -16.25 -7.77
C LEU A 133 18.40 -15.27 -6.62
N TRP A 134 19.66 -14.99 -6.29
CA TRP A 134 20.01 -14.12 -5.17
C TRP A 134 19.60 -12.68 -5.47
N GLY A 135 19.96 -12.16 -6.65
CA GLY A 135 19.51 -10.86 -7.12
C GLY A 135 17.99 -10.78 -7.27
N ALA A 136 17.35 -11.83 -7.78
CA ALA A 136 15.89 -11.87 -7.92
C ALA A 136 15.15 -11.80 -6.57
N LEU A 137 15.63 -12.49 -5.53
CA LEU A 137 15.05 -12.42 -4.19
C LEU A 137 15.18 -11.02 -3.59
N GLY A 138 16.37 -10.41 -3.65
CA GLY A 138 16.59 -9.06 -3.16
C GLY A 138 15.72 -8.02 -3.87
N GLU A 139 15.54 -8.16 -5.18
CA GLU A 139 14.64 -7.30 -5.95
C GLU A 139 13.17 -7.48 -5.54
N TRP A 140 12.73 -8.72 -5.30
CA TRP A 140 11.38 -8.98 -4.80
C TRP A 140 11.15 -8.40 -3.41
N GLU A 141 12.12 -8.52 -2.51
CA GLU A 141 12.07 -7.94 -1.17
C GLU A 141 11.93 -6.41 -1.23
N ARG A 142 12.72 -5.74 -2.08
CA ARG A 142 12.61 -4.30 -2.36
C ARG A 142 11.24 -3.93 -2.93
N LEU A 143 10.77 -4.65 -3.95
CA LEU A 143 9.48 -4.37 -4.59
C LEU A 143 8.28 -4.60 -3.64
N LEU A 144 8.40 -5.54 -2.71
CA LEU A 144 7.38 -5.81 -1.68
C LEU A 144 7.40 -4.76 -0.56
N SER A 145 8.57 -4.23 -0.19
CA SER A 145 8.69 -3.15 0.79
C SER A 145 8.16 -1.82 0.22
N GLU A 146 8.43 -1.54 -1.05
CA GLU A 146 7.88 -0.36 -1.76
C GLU A 146 6.38 -0.46 -1.96
N LYS A 147 5.88 -1.64 -2.37
CA LYS A 147 4.45 -1.87 -2.56
C LYS A 147 4.11 -3.33 -2.28
N SER A 148 3.48 -3.54 -1.13
CA SER A 148 3.05 -4.86 -0.69
C SER A 148 2.15 -5.56 -1.70
N LEU A 149 2.15 -6.89 -1.66
CA LEU A 149 1.25 -7.71 -2.47
C LEU A 149 -0.23 -7.34 -2.23
N TYR A 150 -0.60 -7.02 -0.99
CA TYR A 150 -1.95 -6.58 -0.63
C TYR A 150 -2.35 -5.32 -1.43
N GLU A 151 -1.49 -4.30 -1.47
CA GLU A 151 -1.79 -3.06 -2.21
C GLU A 151 -1.82 -3.28 -3.72
N ARG A 152 -1.03 -4.23 -4.24
CA ARG A 152 -1.10 -4.64 -5.67
C ARG A 152 -2.44 -5.33 -5.98
N VAL A 153 -2.86 -6.30 -5.17
CA VAL A 153 -4.15 -7.00 -5.33
C VAL A 153 -5.34 -6.04 -5.19
N LYS A 154 -5.27 -5.11 -4.23
CA LYS A 154 -6.28 -4.06 -4.05
C LYS A 154 -6.39 -3.17 -5.29
N ALA A 155 -5.27 -2.82 -5.92
CA ALA A 155 -5.27 -2.05 -7.17
C ALA A 155 -5.91 -2.85 -8.33
N GLU A 156 -5.57 -4.14 -8.50
CA GLU A 156 -6.21 -5.01 -9.50
C GLU A 156 -7.71 -5.15 -9.27
N ARG A 157 -8.13 -5.30 -8.00
CA ARG A 157 -9.56 -5.32 -7.63
C ARG A 157 -10.25 -4.01 -8.01
N ALA A 158 -9.64 -2.87 -7.70
CA ALA A 158 -10.19 -1.56 -8.04
C ALA A 158 -10.28 -1.35 -9.56
N ALA A 159 -9.27 -1.79 -10.32
CA ALA A 159 -9.29 -1.72 -11.79
C ALA A 159 -10.41 -2.59 -12.38
N ARG A 160 -10.53 -3.84 -11.92
CA ARG A 160 -11.61 -4.75 -12.33
C ARG A 160 -12.99 -4.18 -12.00
N VAL A 161 -13.15 -3.62 -10.80
CA VAL A 161 -14.42 -3.02 -10.38
C VAL A 161 -14.71 -1.74 -11.16
N GLY A 162 -13.71 -0.92 -11.44
CA GLY A 162 -13.85 0.27 -12.29
C GLY A 162 -14.42 -0.06 -13.67
N ARG A 163 -14.11 -1.22 -14.26
CA ARG A 163 -14.73 -1.70 -15.51
C ARG A 163 -16.22 -2.03 -15.39
N LEU A 164 -16.70 -2.28 -14.17
CA LEU A 164 -18.12 -2.55 -13.86
C LEU A 164 -18.86 -1.30 -13.39
N VAL A 165 -18.18 -0.14 -13.36
CA VAL A 165 -18.76 1.14 -13.01
C VAL A 165 -19.14 1.86 -14.29
N GLU A 166 -20.42 2.12 -14.45
CA GLU A 166 -20.96 2.96 -15.52
C GLU A 166 -21.21 4.36 -14.96
N ILE A 167 -20.76 5.40 -15.66
CA ILE A 167 -21.11 6.77 -15.31
C ILE A 167 -22.24 7.23 -16.22
N VAL A 168 -23.39 7.53 -15.62
CA VAL A 168 -24.57 8.03 -16.34
C VAL A 168 -24.87 9.47 -15.95
N SER A 169 -25.46 10.22 -16.87
CA SER A 169 -26.02 11.53 -16.58
C SER A 169 -27.23 11.40 -15.65
N TYR A 170 -27.40 12.39 -14.78
CA TYR A 170 -28.56 12.48 -13.92
C TYR A 170 -29.88 12.53 -14.69
N SER A 171 -30.89 11.88 -14.13
CA SER A 171 -32.29 11.96 -14.54
C SER A 171 -33.19 11.93 -13.29
N LYS A 172 -34.47 12.28 -13.42
CA LYS A 172 -35.40 12.41 -12.28
C LYS A 172 -35.45 11.15 -11.39
N LYS A 173 -35.25 9.96 -11.96
CA LYS A 173 -35.21 8.69 -11.21
C LYS A 173 -34.08 8.62 -10.18
N TYR A 174 -32.99 9.38 -10.36
CA TYR A 174 -31.87 9.44 -9.44
C TYR A 174 -31.98 10.56 -8.39
N ARG A 175 -33.04 11.37 -8.41
CA ARG A 175 -33.21 12.51 -7.49
C ARG A 175 -33.06 12.09 -6.03
N LYS A 176 -33.82 11.07 -5.63
CA LYS A 176 -33.79 10.57 -4.25
C LYS A 176 -32.39 10.10 -3.86
N PHE A 177 -31.74 9.31 -4.71
CA PHE A 177 -30.39 8.81 -4.45
C PHE A 177 -29.35 9.92 -4.34
N PHE A 178 -29.40 10.94 -5.21
CA PHE A 178 -28.51 12.09 -5.15
C PHE A 178 -28.65 12.83 -3.82
N VAL A 179 -29.88 13.17 -3.44
CA VAL A 179 -30.17 13.90 -2.20
C VAL A 179 -29.79 13.09 -0.96
N ASP A 180 -30.29 11.85 -0.84
CA ASP A 180 -30.04 11.00 0.33
C ASP A 180 -28.53 10.73 0.52
N THR A 181 -27.82 10.44 -0.57
CA THR A 181 -26.39 10.11 -0.49
C THR A 181 -25.55 11.33 -0.14
N SER A 182 -25.88 12.51 -0.68
CA SER A 182 -25.20 13.76 -0.33
C SER A 182 -25.48 14.14 1.13
N ILE A 183 -26.73 14.06 1.61
CA ILE A 183 -27.06 14.33 3.02
C ILE A 183 -26.34 13.34 3.94
N ARG A 184 -26.44 12.03 3.66
CA ARG A 184 -25.79 10.99 4.46
C ARG A 184 -24.29 11.24 4.57
N TRP A 185 -23.63 11.58 3.46
CA TRP A 185 -22.20 11.86 3.46
C TRP A 185 -21.84 13.07 4.33
N ILE A 186 -22.60 14.16 4.26
CA ILE A 186 -22.37 15.34 5.11
C ILE A 186 -22.57 14.95 6.57
N SER A 187 -23.67 14.25 6.88
CA SER A 187 -24.05 13.78 8.22
C SER A 187 -23.08 12.80 8.87
N GLU A 188 -22.11 12.24 8.14
CA GLU A 188 -21.05 11.42 8.75
C GLU A 188 -20.07 12.25 9.59
N HIS A 189 -19.90 13.54 9.29
CA HIS A 189 -18.90 14.40 9.96
C HIS A 189 -19.44 15.79 10.36
N TRP A 190 -20.51 16.27 9.73
CA TRP A 190 -21.08 17.61 9.94
C TRP A 190 -22.61 17.61 9.87
N LYS A 191 -23.24 18.73 10.20
CA LYS A 191 -24.66 18.96 9.90
C LYS A 191 -24.79 19.59 8.51
N PRO A 192 -25.80 19.22 7.70
CA PRO A 192 -26.09 19.91 6.44
C PRO A 192 -26.31 21.41 6.67
N GLU A 193 -25.60 22.24 5.93
CA GLU A 193 -25.71 23.70 6.01
C GLU A 193 -26.84 24.22 5.10
N PRO A 194 -27.38 25.44 5.32
CA PRO A 194 -28.47 25.98 4.49
C PRO A 194 -28.17 25.97 2.98
N ALA A 195 -26.90 26.22 2.60
CA ALA A 195 -26.45 26.15 1.21
C ALA A 195 -26.56 24.73 0.62
N ASP A 196 -26.26 23.69 1.40
CA ASP A 196 -26.43 22.30 0.97
C ASP A 196 -27.91 22.00 0.69
N LEU A 197 -28.76 22.31 1.66
CA LEU A 197 -30.19 22.02 1.59
C LEU A 197 -30.85 22.75 0.40
N ARG A 198 -30.45 23.99 0.14
CA ARG A 198 -30.91 24.76 -1.03
C ARG A 198 -30.59 24.03 -2.32
N VAL A 199 -29.34 23.67 -2.56
CA VAL A 199 -28.91 22.98 -3.80
C VAL A 199 -29.59 21.61 -3.93
N LEU A 200 -29.70 20.86 -2.84
CA LEU A 200 -30.30 19.52 -2.83
C LEU A 200 -31.83 19.54 -2.95
N SER A 201 -32.50 20.63 -2.59
CA SER A 201 -33.96 20.77 -2.70
C SER A 201 -34.45 20.70 -4.16
N ASP A 202 -33.74 21.36 -5.08
CA ASP A 202 -34.02 21.35 -6.51
C ASP A 202 -32.72 21.34 -7.34
N PRO A 203 -32.12 20.14 -7.52
CA PRO A 203 -30.90 20.01 -8.31
C PRO A 203 -31.07 20.43 -9.77
N LYS A 204 -32.30 20.41 -10.31
CA LYS A 204 -32.57 20.88 -11.67
C LYS A 204 -32.40 22.40 -11.74
N LYS A 205 -33.05 23.14 -10.84
CA LYS A 205 -32.96 24.60 -10.78
C LYS A 205 -31.55 25.09 -10.45
N TYR A 206 -30.92 24.51 -9.43
CA TYR A 206 -29.67 25.05 -8.89
C TYR A 206 -28.39 24.56 -9.58
N ILE A 207 -28.43 23.40 -10.26
CA ILE A 207 -27.26 22.85 -10.95
C ILE A 207 -27.48 22.81 -12.47
N LEU A 208 -28.50 22.07 -12.93
CA LEU A 208 -28.64 21.74 -14.35
C LEU A 208 -29.02 22.96 -15.21
N ASN A 209 -30.01 23.74 -14.78
CA ASN A 209 -30.47 24.92 -15.50
C ASN A 209 -29.41 26.05 -15.56
N ARG A 210 -28.39 25.99 -14.69
CA ARG A 210 -27.25 26.91 -14.67
C ARG A 210 -26.06 26.44 -15.53
N GLY A 211 -26.27 25.41 -16.35
CA GLY A 211 -25.23 24.83 -17.20
C GLY A 211 -24.34 23.80 -16.51
N GLY A 212 -24.66 23.41 -15.27
CA GLY A 212 -23.98 22.34 -14.56
C GLY A 212 -24.39 20.94 -15.04
N ARG A 213 -23.76 19.93 -14.45
CA ARG A 213 -24.01 18.50 -14.70
C ARG A 213 -24.02 17.75 -13.39
N ILE A 214 -24.81 16.68 -13.33
CA ILE A 214 -24.77 15.74 -12.20
C ILE A 214 -24.52 14.37 -12.79
N PHE A 215 -23.59 13.64 -12.19
CA PHE A 215 -23.19 12.30 -12.58
C PHE A 215 -23.60 11.31 -11.51
N VAL A 216 -24.04 10.14 -11.96
CA VAL A 216 -24.36 9.00 -11.10
C VAL A 216 -23.48 7.83 -11.53
N ALA A 217 -22.78 7.23 -10.59
CA ALA A 217 -22.06 6.00 -10.81
C ALA A 217 -22.98 4.82 -10.52
N LEU A 218 -23.17 3.95 -11.51
CA LEU A 218 -23.84 2.67 -11.37
C LEU A 218 -22.80 1.58 -11.19
N PHE A 219 -22.87 0.83 -10.09
CA PHE A 219 -22.08 -0.37 -9.89
C PHE A 219 -22.99 -1.59 -10.01
N LYS A 220 -22.72 -2.46 -10.99
CA LYS A 220 -23.60 -3.59 -11.34
C LYS A 220 -25.07 -3.15 -11.54
N GLY A 221 -25.27 -2.05 -12.25
CA GLY A 221 -26.59 -1.48 -12.55
C GLY A 221 -27.28 -0.74 -11.39
N LYS A 222 -26.72 -0.72 -10.18
CA LYS A 222 -27.29 -0.02 -9.01
C LYS A 222 -26.55 1.28 -8.72
N PRO A 223 -27.24 2.39 -8.37
CA PRO A 223 -26.58 3.62 -7.95
C PRO A 223 -25.65 3.40 -6.75
N ALA A 224 -24.40 3.84 -6.88
CA ALA A 224 -23.34 3.63 -5.89
C ALA A 224 -22.58 4.91 -5.52
N GLY A 225 -22.72 5.98 -6.31
CA GLY A 225 -22.18 7.28 -5.96
C GLY A 225 -22.65 8.38 -6.88
N VAL A 226 -22.41 9.63 -6.49
CA VAL A 226 -22.78 10.83 -7.24
C VAL A 226 -21.68 11.88 -7.17
N CYS A 227 -21.66 12.77 -8.16
CA CYS A 227 -21.02 14.07 -8.05
C CYS A 227 -21.75 15.11 -8.90
N ALA A 228 -21.56 16.39 -8.58
CA ALA A 228 -22.03 17.51 -9.35
C ALA A 228 -20.83 18.28 -9.93
N LEU A 229 -21.03 18.85 -11.11
CA LEU A 229 -20.16 19.81 -11.75
C LEU A 229 -20.98 21.10 -11.91
N GLN A 230 -20.75 22.10 -11.07
CA GLN A 230 -21.49 23.36 -11.07
C GLN A 230 -20.74 24.40 -11.89
N LYS A 231 -21.42 25.24 -12.67
CA LYS A 231 -20.77 26.35 -13.37
C LYS A 231 -20.54 27.51 -12.40
N LEU A 232 -19.32 28.04 -12.37
CA LEU A 232 -18.94 29.18 -11.54
C LEU A 232 -18.89 30.46 -12.38
N GLY A 233 -19.85 31.36 -12.13
CA GLY A 233 -19.98 32.64 -12.81
C GLY A 233 -20.23 32.55 -14.32
N ASP A 234 -20.45 33.70 -14.95
CA ASP A 234 -20.77 33.76 -16.38
C ASP A 234 -19.55 33.98 -17.28
N SER A 235 -18.47 34.60 -16.78
CA SER A 235 -17.36 35.11 -17.59
C SER A 235 -16.13 34.18 -17.70
N ALA A 236 -15.94 33.20 -16.81
CA ALA A 236 -14.67 32.49 -16.67
C ALA A 236 -14.63 31.02 -17.14
N ASN A 237 -15.74 30.46 -17.67
CA ASN A 237 -15.89 29.03 -17.96
C ASN A 237 -15.22 28.14 -16.89
N SER A 238 -15.44 28.50 -15.62
CA SER A 238 -14.90 27.78 -14.47
C SER A 238 -15.99 26.86 -13.93
N TYR A 239 -15.60 25.69 -13.44
CA TYR A 239 -16.54 24.74 -12.87
C TYR A 239 -16.11 24.31 -11.48
N GLU A 240 -17.06 24.05 -10.61
CA GLU A 240 -16.84 23.46 -9.29
C GLU A 240 -17.22 21.98 -9.32
N LEU A 241 -16.32 21.11 -8.87
CA LEU A 241 -16.63 19.73 -8.54
C LEU A 241 -17.18 19.68 -7.11
N SER A 242 -18.48 19.40 -6.96
CA SER A 242 -19.16 19.40 -5.68
C SER A 242 -20.01 18.14 -5.47
N LYS A 243 -20.55 17.98 -4.26
CA LYS A 243 -21.45 16.88 -3.86
C LYS A 243 -20.93 15.48 -4.23
N LEU A 244 -19.61 15.28 -4.19
CA LEU A 244 -18.98 13.98 -4.41
C LEU A 244 -19.25 13.06 -3.22
N ALA A 245 -20.05 12.01 -3.44
CA ALA A 245 -20.36 11.03 -2.40
C ALA A 245 -20.44 9.61 -2.97
N VAL A 246 -19.94 8.64 -2.22
CA VAL A 246 -19.99 7.20 -2.56
C VAL A 246 -20.56 6.46 -1.36
N VAL A 247 -21.53 5.56 -1.61
CA VAL A 247 -22.16 4.78 -0.54
C VAL A 247 -21.11 3.93 0.19
N PRO A 248 -21.19 3.77 1.52
CA PRO A 248 -20.13 3.13 2.32
C PRO A 248 -19.69 1.76 1.80
N GLU A 249 -20.64 0.95 1.34
CA GLU A 249 -20.44 -0.42 0.86
C GLU A 249 -19.68 -0.48 -0.48
N SER A 250 -19.59 0.66 -1.18
CA SER A 250 -18.91 0.80 -2.47
C SER A 250 -17.64 1.65 -2.41
N ARG A 251 -17.18 2.05 -1.21
CA ARG A 251 -15.93 2.79 -1.03
C ARG A 251 -14.70 1.89 -1.30
N GLY A 252 -13.58 2.50 -1.69
CA GLY A 252 -12.35 1.77 -2.05
C GLY A 252 -12.39 1.06 -3.41
N LEU A 253 -13.51 1.12 -4.13
CA LEU A 253 -13.71 0.49 -5.43
C LEU A 253 -13.33 1.37 -6.64
N GLY A 254 -12.79 2.56 -6.39
CA GLY A 254 -12.43 3.52 -7.45
C GLY A 254 -13.58 4.36 -8.01
N ILE A 255 -14.81 4.22 -7.50
CA ILE A 255 -15.99 4.96 -7.97
C ILE A 255 -15.82 6.48 -7.87
N GLY A 256 -15.29 7.00 -6.75
CA GLY A 256 -15.04 8.43 -6.61
C GLY A 256 -14.09 8.96 -7.68
N ARG A 257 -13.04 8.20 -8.02
CA ARG A 257 -12.11 8.53 -9.11
C ARG A 257 -12.81 8.55 -10.47
N ALA A 258 -13.69 7.59 -10.74
CA ALA A 258 -14.46 7.54 -11.98
C ALA A 258 -15.40 8.75 -12.12
N LEU A 259 -16.10 9.13 -11.04
CA LEU A 259 -16.95 10.32 -10.96
C LEU A 259 -16.17 11.61 -11.20
N CYS A 260 -15.04 11.82 -10.52
CA CYS A 260 -14.20 13.00 -10.73
C CYS A 260 -13.68 13.07 -12.17
N ARG A 261 -13.22 11.94 -12.75
CA ARG A 261 -12.76 11.90 -14.14
C ARG A 261 -13.86 12.27 -15.13
N ALA A 262 -15.08 11.77 -14.92
CA ALA A 262 -16.22 12.13 -15.76
C ALA A 262 -16.55 13.62 -15.68
N ALA A 263 -16.56 14.19 -14.47
CA ALA A 263 -16.78 15.61 -14.26
C ALA A 263 -15.67 16.48 -14.91
N ILE A 264 -14.40 16.12 -14.75
CA ILE A 264 -13.28 16.83 -15.39
C ILE A 264 -13.36 16.74 -16.92
N ALA A 265 -13.67 15.55 -17.45
CA ALA A 265 -13.81 15.35 -18.89
C ALA A 265 -14.96 16.18 -19.46
N GLU A 266 -16.09 16.26 -18.75
CA GLU A 266 -17.22 17.10 -19.14
C GLU A 266 -16.88 18.58 -19.04
N ALA A 267 -16.21 19.03 -17.97
CA ALA A 267 -15.75 20.41 -17.87
C ALA A 267 -14.88 20.81 -19.07
N LYS A 268 -13.98 19.92 -19.52
CA LYS A 268 -13.19 20.12 -20.75
C LYS A 268 -14.06 20.21 -22.01
N LYS A 269 -15.04 19.31 -22.16
CA LYS A 269 -15.98 19.34 -23.31
C LYS A 269 -16.78 20.63 -23.36
N LEU A 270 -17.15 21.17 -22.21
CA LEU A 270 -17.87 22.44 -22.07
C LEU A 270 -16.96 23.67 -22.22
N GLY A 271 -15.70 23.51 -22.64
CA GLY A 271 -14.76 24.61 -22.82
C GLY A 271 -14.24 25.21 -21.51
N GLY A 272 -14.27 24.43 -20.44
CA GLY A 272 -13.83 24.85 -19.11
C GLY A 272 -12.34 25.16 -19.06
N SER A 273 -11.98 26.26 -18.41
CA SER A 273 -10.57 26.68 -18.21
C SER A 273 -9.95 26.02 -16.98
N ARG A 274 -10.75 25.81 -15.93
CA ARG A 274 -10.35 25.17 -14.67
C ARG A 274 -11.52 24.45 -13.98
N VAL A 275 -11.18 23.51 -13.11
CA VAL A 275 -12.09 22.88 -12.15
C VAL A 275 -11.62 23.21 -10.74
N PHE A 276 -12.50 23.78 -9.94
CA PHE A 276 -12.29 24.12 -8.53
C PHE A 276 -13.04 23.13 -7.63
N LEU A 277 -12.60 22.98 -6.38
CA LEU A 277 -13.35 22.27 -5.35
C LEU A 277 -13.03 22.83 -3.97
N GLU A 278 -14.00 22.68 -3.08
CA GLU A 278 -13.86 22.88 -1.64
C GLU A 278 -13.90 21.55 -0.90
N SER A 279 -13.12 21.41 0.17
CA SER A 279 -13.09 20.19 0.98
C SER A 279 -12.71 20.52 2.43
N ASN A 280 -12.63 19.47 3.25
CA ASN A 280 -12.04 19.53 4.58
C ASN A 280 -10.83 18.57 4.72
N THR A 281 -9.76 18.97 5.40
CA THR A 281 -8.52 18.20 5.58
C THR A 281 -8.70 16.92 6.40
N VAL A 282 -9.77 16.81 7.19
CA VAL A 282 -10.16 15.55 7.88
C VAL A 282 -10.43 14.42 6.88
N LEU A 283 -10.86 14.77 5.66
CA LEU A 283 -11.18 13.83 4.58
C LEU A 283 -9.93 13.38 3.81
N LYS A 284 -8.92 12.87 4.54
CA LYS A 284 -7.63 12.42 3.97
C LYS A 284 -7.76 11.55 2.71
N PRO A 285 -8.73 10.60 2.60
CA PRO A 285 -8.93 9.83 1.37
C PRO A 285 -9.33 10.67 0.15
N ALA A 286 -10.20 11.68 0.33
CA ALA A 286 -10.65 12.57 -0.75
C ALA A 286 -9.51 13.50 -1.20
N ILE A 287 -8.76 14.08 -0.26
CA ILE A 287 -7.60 14.93 -0.57
C ILE A 287 -6.54 14.16 -1.37
N ARG A 288 -6.22 12.92 -0.97
CA ARG A 288 -5.32 12.05 -1.76
C ARG A 288 -5.85 11.76 -3.16
N LEU A 289 -7.16 11.55 -3.29
CA LEU A 289 -7.80 11.35 -4.59
C LEU A 289 -7.61 12.59 -5.48
N TYR A 290 -7.94 13.79 -4.99
CA TYR A 290 -7.83 15.04 -5.74
C TYR A 290 -6.39 15.31 -6.17
N ARG A 291 -5.42 15.18 -5.25
CA ARG A 291 -3.99 15.31 -5.58
C ARG A 291 -3.56 14.34 -6.68
N SER A 292 -4.01 13.08 -6.61
CA SER A 292 -3.71 12.07 -7.65
C SER A 292 -4.37 12.31 -9.00
N LEU A 293 -5.34 13.24 -9.07
CA LEU A 293 -5.99 13.70 -10.29
C LEU A 293 -5.39 15.01 -10.82
N GLY A 294 -4.38 15.55 -10.13
CA GLY A 294 -3.68 16.77 -10.53
C GLY A 294 -4.21 18.06 -9.91
N PHE A 295 -5.19 17.98 -9.00
CA PHE A 295 -5.62 19.17 -8.24
C PHE A 295 -4.49 19.64 -7.33
N ARG A 296 -4.31 20.96 -7.28
CA ARG A 296 -3.35 21.66 -6.43
C ARG A 296 -4.09 22.51 -5.42
N GLU A 297 -3.53 22.61 -4.23
CA GLU A 297 -4.05 23.44 -3.16
C GLU A 297 -3.86 24.92 -3.48
N ILE A 298 -4.85 25.72 -3.13
CA ILE A 298 -4.83 27.19 -3.28
C ILE A 298 -5.28 27.83 -1.97
N PRO A 299 -4.97 29.13 -1.74
CA PRO A 299 -5.47 29.85 -0.57
C PRO A 299 -6.99 29.73 -0.44
N VAL A 300 -7.47 29.55 0.78
CA VAL A 300 -8.92 29.50 1.05
C VAL A 300 -9.46 30.92 1.02
N GLU A 301 -10.29 31.22 0.03
CA GLU A 301 -10.95 32.51 -0.12
C GLU A 301 -12.47 32.33 -0.24
N ASN A 302 -13.24 33.09 0.54
CA ASN A 302 -14.71 33.14 0.50
C ASN A 302 -15.38 31.75 0.45
N PRO A 303 -15.13 30.86 1.44
CA PRO A 303 -15.67 29.50 1.41
C PRO A 303 -17.21 29.50 1.38
N GLU A 304 -17.82 28.62 0.57
CA GLU A 304 -19.29 28.52 0.51
C GLU A 304 -19.88 27.92 1.81
N TYR A 305 -19.07 27.14 2.54
CA TYR A 305 -19.49 26.41 3.74
C TYR A 305 -18.53 26.65 4.91
N GLU A 306 -19.06 26.73 6.13
CA GLU A 306 -18.27 26.94 7.36
C GLU A 306 -17.24 25.83 7.59
N ARG A 307 -17.57 24.60 7.17
CA ARG A 307 -16.70 23.42 7.32
C ARG A 307 -15.47 23.39 6.42
N VAL A 308 -15.31 24.32 5.48
CA VAL A 308 -14.21 24.28 4.50
C VAL A 308 -12.93 24.82 5.13
N ASP A 309 -11.86 24.02 5.08
CA ASP A 309 -10.51 24.42 5.52
C ASP A 309 -9.45 24.23 4.41
N ILE A 310 -9.86 23.76 3.22
CA ILE A 310 -8.98 23.57 2.07
C ILE A 310 -9.74 23.77 0.76
N GLN A 311 -9.13 24.54 -0.15
CA GLN A 311 -9.57 24.73 -1.52
C GLN A 311 -8.52 24.18 -2.48
N MET A 312 -8.98 23.61 -3.60
CA MET A 312 -8.09 23.06 -4.62
C MET A 312 -8.57 23.37 -6.02
N GLU A 313 -7.66 23.51 -6.97
CA GLU A 313 -7.99 23.67 -8.38
C GLU A 313 -7.17 22.79 -9.32
N LEU A 314 -7.75 22.53 -10.49
CA LEU A 314 -7.14 21.84 -11.61
C LEU A 314 -7.29 22.71 -12.86
N SER A 315 -6.16 23.19 -13.39
CA SER A 315 -6.13 23.85 -14.70
C SER A 315 -6.38 22.84 -15.83
N LEU A 316 -7.29 23.17 -16.75
CA LEU A 316 -7.67 22.27 -17.87
C LEU A 316 -6.92 22.57 -19.18
N GLY A 317 -6.23 23.71 -19.27
CA GLY A 317 -5.54 24.20 -20.47
C GLY A 317 -6.51 24.74 -21.53
N ARG A 318 -6.22 25.88 -22.16
CA ARG A 318 -7.02 26.36 -23.31
C ARG A 318 -6.73 25.49 -24.53
N ARG A 319 -7.78 25.04 -25.24
CA ARG A 319 -7.61 24.65 -26.66
C ARG A 319 -7.08 25.89 -27.39
N ARG A 320 -5.85 25.83 -27.94
CA ARG A 320 -5.46 26.76 -29.00
C ARG A 320 -6.50 26.59 -30.11
N ARG A 321 -7.32 27.61 -30.38
CA ARG A 321 -8.04 27.69 -31.66
C ARG A 321 -6.94 27.79 -32.70
N GLY A 322 -6.84 26.79 -33.57
CA GLY A 322 -5.93 26.85 -34.72
C GLY A 322 -6.37 28.01 -35.60
N ASP A 323 -5.38 28.77 -36.06
CA ASP A 323 -5.52 29.74 -37.13
C ASP A 323 -6.19 29.06 -38.33
N GLY A 324 -7.29 29.66 -38.78
CA GLY A 324 -7.89 29.38 -40.09
C GLY A 324 -7.35 30.38 -41.10
#